data_AF-A0A7C6PXT6-F1
#
_entry.id   AF-A0A7C6PXT6-F1
#
_cell.length_a   1.000
_cell.length_b   1.000
_cell.length_c   1.000
_cell.angle_alpha   90.00
_cell.angle_beta   90.00
_cell.angle_gamma   90.00
#
_symmetry.space_group_name_H-M   'P 1'
#
loop_
_entity.id
_entity.type
_entity.pdbx_description
1 polymer ?
#
loop_
_entity_poly.entity_id
_entity_poly.type
_entity_poly.pdbx_seq_one_letter_code
_entity_poly.pdbx_strand_id
1 'polypeptide(L)' 'MIDSHAHIDMSEFNNDLDEVIKRADEQGVKAIIDV' A
#
# COMPACT_ATOMS: atom_id res chain seq x y z
N MET A 1 -5.43 7.11 -8.61
CA MET A 1 -4.02 6.80 -8.95
C MET A 1 -3.82 5.30 -8.83
N ILE A 2 -2.92 4.70 -9.60
CA ILE A 2 -2.53 3.29 -9.44
C ILE A 2 -1.04 3.29 -9.12
N ASP A 3 -0.67 2.66 -8.01
CA ASP A 3 0.73 2.34 -7.73
C ASP A 3 1.07 1.02 -8.43
N SER A 4 1.82 1.09 -9.52
CA SER A 4 2.10 -0.06 -10.38
C SER A 4 3.26 -0.94 -9.89
N HIS A 5 4.03 -0.50 -8.88
CA HIS A 5 5.18 -1.25 -8.37
C HIS A 5 5.45 -0.85 -6.92
N ALA A 6 5.07 -1.73 -5.99
CA ALA A 6 5.39 -1.62 -4.57
C ALA A 6 5.93 -2.96 -4.06
N HIS A 7 6.63 -2.92 -2.92
CA HIS A 7 7.01 -4.09 -2.15
C HIS A 7 6.32 -4.00 -0.79
N ILE A 8 4.99 -4.12 -0.80
CA ILE A 8 4.15 -3.91 0.39
C ILE A 8 4.14 -5.15 1.31
N ASP A 9 4.68 -6.27 0.83
CA ASP A 9 4.94 -7.50 1.57
C ASP A 9 6.21 -7.46 2.45
N MET A 10 7.01 -6.40 2.37
CA MET A 10 8.23 -6.26 3.18
C MET A 10 7.91 -6.19 4.68
N SER A 11 8.83 -6.72 5.49
CA SER A 11 8.65 -6.81 6.95
C SER A 11 8.50 -5.47 7.65
N GLU A 12 8.88 -4.37 7.00
CA GLU A 12 8.70 -2.99 7.46
C GLU A 12 7.22 -2.64 7.65
N PHE A 13 6.31 -3.24 6.87
CA PHE A 13 4.87 -2.98 6.92
C PHE A 13 4.09 -3.92 7.84
N ASN A 14 4.73 -4.93 8.43
CA ASN A 14 4.04 -5.95 9.23
C ASN A 14 3.24 -5.41 10.42
N ASN A 15 3.61 -4.24 10.94
CA ASN A 15 2.97 -3.65 12.12
C ASN A 15 1.86 -2.64 11.77
N ASP A 16 1.81 -2.14 10.54
CA ASP A 16 0.95 -1.01 10.15
C ASP A 16 0.35 -1.11 8.74
N LEU A 17 0.44 -2.28 8.09
CA LEU A 17 -0.07 -2.51 6.73
C LEU A 17 -1.51 -2.01 6.53
N ASP A 18 -2.41 -2.31 7.47
CA ASP A 18 -3.81 -1.88 7.39
C ASP A 18 -3.95 -0.35 7.41
N GLU A 19 -3.12 0.34 8.20
CA GLU A 19 -3.12 1.79 8.27
C GLU A 19 -2.52 2.42 7.00
N VAL A 20 -1.47 1.80 6.44
CA VAL A 20 -0.88 2.20 5.16
C VAL A 20 -1.91 2.09 4.02
N ILE A 21 -2.63 0.96 3.93
CA ILE A 21 -3.68 0.75 2.92
C ILE A 21 -4.79 1.79 3.07
N LYS A 22 -5.25 2.04 4.31
CA LYS A 22 -6.28 3.05 4.57
C LYS A 22 -5.84 4.45 4.12
N ARG A 23 -4.62 4.86 4.46
CA ARG A 23 -4.07 6.17 4.04
C ARG A 23 -3.93 6.25 2.52
N ALA A 24 -3.57 5.16 1.85
CA ALA A 24 -3.48 5.10 0.40
C ALA A 24 -4.85 5.33 -0.26
N ASP A 25 -5.91 4.70 0.26
CA ASP A 25 -7.28 4.89 -0.20
C ASP A 25 -7.76 6.35 0.00
N GLU A 26 -7.50 6.94 1.18
CA GLU A 26 -7.82 8.34 1.48
C GLU A 26 -7.12 9.33 0.54
N GLN A 27 -5.94 8.98 0.02
CA GLN A 27 -5.22 9.76 -1.00
C GLN A 27 -5.64 9.45 -2.45
N GLY A 28 -6.60 8.55 -2.65
CA GLY A 28 -7.13 8.20 -3.97
C GLY A 28 -6.26 7.21 -4.75
N VAL A 29 -5.41 6.43 -4.07
CA VAL A 29 -4.76 5.24 -4.63
C VAL A 29 -5.79 4.13 -4.72
N LYS A 30 -6.15 3.74 -5.94
CA LYS A 30 -7.23 2.78 -6.21
C LYS A 30 -6.75 1.33 -6.29
N ALA A 31 -5.45 1.15 -6.52
CA ALA A 31 -4.80 -0.15 -6.61
C ALA A 31 -3.31 0.02 -6.35
N ILE A 32 -2.73 -0.98 -5.69
CA ILE A 32 -1.30 -1.17 -5.46
C ILE A 32 -0.96 -2.54 -6.05
N ILE A 33 0.06 -2.59 -6.91
CA ILE A 33 0.59 -3.84 -7.45
C ILE A 33 1.86 -4.18 -6.68
N ASP A 34 1.77 -5.24 -5.89
CA ASP A 34 2.87 -5.81 -5.12
C ASP A 34 3.76 -6.69 -6.00
N VAL A 35 5.09 -6.64 -5.81
CA VAL A 35 6.10 -7.25 -6.69
C VAL A 35 7.16 -8.03 -5.91
#